data_AF-A0A2I1GXE1-F1
#
_entry.id   AF-A0A2I1GXE1-F1
#
_cell.length_a   1.000
_cell.length_b   1.000
_cell.length_c   1.000
_cell.angle_alpha   90.00
_cell.angle_beta   90.00
_cell.angle_gamma   90.00
#
_symmetry.space_group_name_H-M   'P 1'
#
loop_
_entity.id
_entity.type
_entity.pdbx_description
1 polymer ?
#
loop_
_entity_poly.entity_id
_entity_poly.type
_entity_poly.pdbx_seq_one_letter_code
_entity_poly.pdbx_strand_id
1 'polypeptide(L)'
;MPNRVSEEELPILESIINIRNRLQALKKDREHYIKSSAVTEIYDEVTELVKKLIEIRDQSAESPTSDNRVNAVFDDVFQLLSLFFMAVGKNKESPATYAQLATLKQCLDHLNESGVYTIDELTPYKNRLMDMKRIINNDEVNKAIAEPHLKLLNKKLISCEKVLNQLLDSGLNLSDDLAPIHHRLVQIKRELGAIGARTDPDKISDIRPYQDELRSIDSKRVDGKFMAPDGSIPPGQAQVIGLLEECYEDAHEIIASQNNVSETLKPIYDRLIELKASLERLALTHRWTSRETDLWTYQLQLSEIDNMRKDGKFYDDEGNVPEGQTVLLYLLHKCYRLVYKILSSSEPIAEPLIPIHNQLHTVRRFLNEIKKFGGPFTSRELYPYQMKLASIDNMRVDGKFLDEDGSIPEGQGIVMALLNECYDILFELKADIVDEN
;
A
#
# COMPACT_ATOMS: atom_id res chain seq x y z
N MET A 1 -29.26 -6.61 -0.61
CA MET A 1 -30.11 -6.70 -1.83
C MET A 1 -29.19 -6.98 -3.00
N PRO A 2 -29.53 -7.83 -3.98
CA PRO A 2 -28.68 -7.94 -5.16
C PRO A 2 -28.73 -6.60 -5.90
N ASN A 3 -27.56 -6.04 -6.15
CA ASN A 3 -27.32 -4.81 -6.90
C ASN A 3 -28.18 -4.78 -8.17
N ARG A 4 -29.32 -4.08 -8.15
CA ARG A 4 -30.15 -3.90 -9.34
C ARG A 4 -29.37 -3.07 -10.34
N VAL A 5 -29.14 -3.63 -11.52
CA VAL A 5 -28.56 -2.92 -12.67
C VAL A 5 -29.73 -2.61 -13.59
N SER A 6 -29.84 -1.37 -14.06
CA SER A 6 -30.89 -1.01 -15.03
C SER A 6 -30.68 -1.76 -16.34
N GLU A 7 -31.76 -2.02 -17.07
CA GLU A 7 -31.67 -2.71 -18.37
C GLU A 7 -30.74 -1.97 -19.35
N GLU A 8 -30.71 -0.64 -19.27
CA GLU A 8 -29.84 0.24 -20.07
C GLU A 8 -28.36 0.08 -19.72
N GLU A 9 -28.01 -0.25 -18.47
CA GLU A 9 -26.63 -0.46 -18.03
C GLU A 9 -26.12 -1.91 -18.26
N LEU A 10 -26.99 -2.87 -18.59
CA LEU A 10 -26.59 -4.27 -18.83
C LEU A 10 -25.55 -4.45 -19.94
N PRO A 11 -25.65 -3.81 -21.12
CA PRO A 11 -24.64 -3.94 -22.18
C PRO A 11 -23.27 -3.40 -21.75
N ILE A 12 -23.26 -2.36 -20.91
CA ILE A 12 -22.02 -1.81 -20.33
C ILE A 12 -21.43 -2.81 -19.36
N LEU A 13 -22.26 -3.42 -18.49
CA LEU A 13 -21.83 -4.44 -17.55
C LEU A 13 -21.15 -5.63 -18.26
N GLU A 14 -21.76 -6.15 -19.33
CA GLU A 14 -21.19 -7.26 -20.09
C GLU A 14 -19.85 -6.89 -20.73
N SER A 15 -19.78 -5.69 -21.30
CA SER A 15 -18.55 -5.17 -21.94
C SER A 15 -17.41 -5.00 -20.93
N ILE A 16 -17.68 -4.41 -19.77
CA ILE A 16 -16.65 -4.18 -18.75
C ILE A 16 -16.20 -5.49 -18.08
N ILE A 17 -17.09 -6.48 -17.95
CA ILE A 17 -16.73 -7.84 -17.51
C ILE A 17 -15.77 -8.50 -18.51
N ASN A 18 -16.03 -8.36 -19.82
CA ASN A 18 -15.12 -8.89 -20.84
C ASN A 18 -13.73 -8.24 -20.77
N ILE A 19 -13.68 -6.91 -20.58
CA ILE A 19 -12.41 -6.19 -20.37
C ILE A 19 -11.69 -6.71 -19.12
N ARG A 20 -12.40 -6.90 -18.00
CA ARG A 20 -11.82 -7.50 -16.78
C ARG A 20 -11.18 -8.86 -17.07
N ASN A 21 -11.88 -9.73 -17.80
CA ASN A 21 -11.37 -11.06 -18.14
C ASN A 21 -10.12 -10.99 -19.03
N ARG A 22 -10.08 -10.05 -20.00
CA ARG A 22 -8.89 -9.80 -20.83
C ARG A 22 -7.70 -9.32 -20.00
N LEU A 23 -7.91 -8.39 -19.08
CA LEU A 23 -6.87 -7.91 -18.16
C LEU A 23 -6.37 -9.03 -17.25
N GLN A 24 -7.26 -9.91 -16.78
CA GLN A 24 -6.87 -11.09 -15.99
C GLN A 24 -6.06 -12.10 -16.81
N ALA A 25 -6.40 -12.31 -18.08
CA ALA A 25 -5.63 -13.16 -18.99
C ALA A 25 -4.22 -12.57 -19.21
N LEU A 26 -4.12 -11.26 -19.47
CA LEU A 26 -2.85 -10.56 -19.60
C LEU A 26 -2.00 -10.63 -18.32
N LYS A 27 -2.63 -10.58 -17.14
CA LYS A 27 -1.94 -10.76 -15.85
C LYS A 27 -1.36 -12.18 -15.70
N LYS A 28 -2.06 -13.19 -16.24
CA LYS A 28 -1.66 -14.60 -16.12
C LYS A 28 -0.56 -15.00 -17.10
N ASP A 29 -0.45 -14.32 -18.24
CA ASP A 29 0.63 -14.55 -19.21
C ASP A 29 1.98 -14.20 -18.57
N ARG A 30 2.86 -15.19 -18.41
CA ARG A 30 4.23 -15.01 -17.89
C ARG A 30 5.31 -15.24 -18.94
N GLU A 31 4.92 -15.61 -20.15
CA GLU A 31 5.85 -15.92 -21.23
C GLU A 31 6.37 -14.63 -21.87
N HIS A 32 5.55 -13.58 -21.86
CA HIS A 32 5.88 -12.29 -22.49
C HIS A 32 5.78 -11.13 -21.50
N TYR A 33 6.60 -10.10 -21.75
CA TYR A 33 6.49 -8.81 -21.08
C TYR A 33 5.19 -8.10 -21.47
N ILE A 34 4.62 -7.35 -20.53
CA ILE A 34 3.42 -6.56 -20.78
C ILE A 34 3.78 -5.38 -21.68
N LYS A 35 3.13 -5.30 -22.84
CA LYS A 35 3.32 -4.19 -23.79
C LYS A 35 2.52 -2.94 -23.36
N SER A 36 3.18 -1.79 -23.35
CA SER A 36 2.53 -0.52 -23.00
C SER A 36 1.38 -0.14 -23.96
N SER A 37 1.48 -0.51 -25.25
CA SER A 37 0.42 -0.26 -26.24
C SER A 37 -0.86 -1.03 -25.88
N ALA A 38 -0.75 -2.31 -25.56
CA ALA A 38 -1.89 -3.15 -25.18
C ALA A 38 -2.62 -2.61 -23.92
N VAL A 39 -1.87 -2.10 -22.94
CA VAL A 39 -2.47 -1.47 -21.74
C VAL A 39 -3.22 -0.18 -22.11
N THR A 40 -2.65 0.63 -23.00
CA THR A 40 -3.25 1.90 -23.44
C THR A 40 -4.51 1.65 -24.27
N GLU A 41 -4.50 0.67 -25.17
CA GLU A 41 -5.69 0.27 -25.96
C GLU A 41 -6.86 -0.14 -25.04
N ILE A 42 -6.61 -0.97 -24.04
CA ILE A 42 -7.66 -1.37 -23.08
C ILE A 42 -8.14 -0.16 -22.27
N TYR A 43 -7.25 0.74 -21.88
CA TYR A 43 -7.62 1.96 -21.17
C TYR A 43 -8.54 2.87 -22.00
N ASP A 44 -8.26 3.01 -23.30
CA ASP A 44 -9.10 3.78 -24.22
C ASP A 44 -10.49 3.13 -24.39
N GLU A 45 -10.56 1.80 -24.50
CA GLU A 45 -11.82 1.06 -24.53
C GLU A 45 -12.66 1.31 -23.25
N VAL A 46 -12.03 1.27 -22.07
CA VAL A 46 -12.70 1.56 -20.80
C VAL A 46 -13.19 3.00 -20.76
N THR A 47 -12.39 3.95 -21.27
CA THR A 47 -12.75 5.36 -21.35
C THR A 47 -14.05 5.57 -22.13
N GLU A 48 -14.19 4.91 -23.27
CA GLU A 48 -15.42 4.98 -24.06
C GLU A 48 -16.63 4.36 -23.36
N LEU A 49 -16.44 3.28 -22.60
CA LEU A 49 -17.52 2.71 -21.77
C LEU A 49 -17.95 3.65 -20.65
N VAL A 50 -17.01 4.37 -20.01
CA VAL A 50 -17.35 5.35 -18.97
C VAL A 50 -18.13 6.53 -19.57
N LYS A 51 -17.75 7.03 -20.74
CA LYS A 51 -18.51 8.08 -21.43
C LYS A 51 -19.95 7.65 -21.68
N LYS A 52 -20.16 6.47 -22.24
CA LYS A 52 -21.49 5.89 -22.45
C LYS A 52 -22.28 5.74 -21.16
N LEU A 53 -21.63 5.29 -20.08
CA LEU A 53 -22.28 5.15 -18.77
C LEU A 53 -22.76 6.50 -18.24
N ILE A 54 -21.96 7.55 -18.39
CA ILE A 54 -22.35 8.91 -17.99
C ILE A 54 -23.52 9.40 -18.83
N GLU A 55 -23.49 9.20 -20.15
CA GLU A 55 -24.60 9.60 -21.05
C GLU A 55 -25.92 8.92 -20.66
N ILE A 56 -25.90 7.62 -20.35
CA ILE A 56 -27.11 6.89 -19.89
C ILE A 56 -27.61 7.45 -18.57
N ARG A 57 -26.71 7.72 -17.61
CA ARG A 57 -27.06 8.22 -16.28
C ARG A 57 -27.52 9.68 -16.29
N ASP A 58 -27.02 10.50 -17.21
CA ASP A 58 -27.47 11.89 -17.40
C ASP A 58 -28.87 11.95 -18.03
N GLN A 59 -29.24 10.92 -18.81
CA GLN A 59 -30.56 10.80 -19.43
C GLN A 59 -31.61 10.16 -18.50
N SER A 60 -31.18 9.39 -17.50
CA SER A 60 -32.09 8.77 -16.55
C SER A 60 -32.47 9.76 -15.44
N ALA A 61 -33.77 9.87 -15.15
CA ALA A 61 -34.28 10.71 -14.05
C ALA A 61 -34.07 10.07 -12.66
N GLU A 62 -33.56 8.83 -12.61
CA GLU A 62 -33.24 8.13 -11.37
C GLU A 62 -31.92 8.66 -10.82
N SER A 63 -31.88 8.95 -9.51
CA SER A 63 -30.63 9.32 -8.86
C SER A 63 -29.62 8.18 -9.07
N PRO A 64 -28.39 8.46 -9.57
CA PRO A 64 -27.42 7.42 -9.82
C PRO A 64 -27.18 6.67 -8.51
N THR A 65 -27.64 5.42 -8.44
CA THR A 65 -27.38 4.57 -7.27
C THR A 65 -25.87 4.38 -7.19
N SER A 66 -25.28 4.88 -6.11
CA SER A 66 -23.81 4.91 -5.96
C SER A 66 -23.21 3.51 -5.90
N ASP A 67 -23.98 2.54 -5.39
CA ASP A 67 -23.57 1.14 -5.27
C ASP A 67 -24.44 0.25 -6.15
N ASN A 68 -23.95 0.00 -7.36
CA ASN A 68 -24.48 -1.03 -8.23
C ASN A 68 -23.34 -1.90 -8.76
N ARG A 69 -23.69 -3.04 -9.37
CA ARG A 69 -22.69 -4.03 -9.83
C ARG A 69 -21.78 -3.45 -10.91
N VAL A 70 -22.28 -2.53 -11.73
CA VAL A 70 -21.49 -1.85 -12.77
C VAL A 70 -20.36 -1.05 -12.13
N ASN A 71 -20.66 -0.23 -11.12
CA ASN A 71 -19.65 0.55 -10.40
C ASN A 71 -18.60 -0.35 -9.74
N ALA A 72 -19.01 -1.47 -9.13
CA ALA A 72 -18.09 -2.42 -8.51
C ALA A 72 -17.12 -3.04 -9.54
N VAL A 73 -17.63 -3.45 -10.73
CA VAL A 73 -16.77 -4.01 -11.79
C VAL A 73 -15.86 -2.93 -12.40
N PHE A 74 -16.33 -1.69 -12.54
CA PHE A 74 -15.46 -0.58 -12.95
C PHE A 74 -14.34 -0.33 -11.93
N ASP A 75 -14.64 -0.33 -10.63
CA ASP A 75 -13.61 -0.17 -9.59
C ASP A 75 -12.56 -1.28 -9.69
N ASP A 76 -12.98 -2.54 -9.86
CA ASP A 76 -12.07 -3.68 -10.10
C ASP A 76 -11.18 -3.47 -11.34
N VAL A 77 -11.76 -3.03 -12.45
CA VAL A 77 -11.04 -2.79 -13.72
C VAL A 77 -10.07 -1.63 -13.59
N PHE A 78 -10.46 -0.53 -12.94
CA PHE A 78 -9.58 0.62 -12.72
C PHE A 78 -8.43 0.28 -11.76
N GLN A 79 -8.68 -0.48 -10.70
CA GLN A 79 -7.61 -0.97 -9.83
C GLN A 79 -6.61 -1.82 -10.62
N LEU A 80 -7.11 -2.76 -11.42
CA LEU A 80 -6.24 -3.63 -12.22
C LEU A 80 -5.47 -2.86 -13.30
N LEU A 81 -6.13 -1.97 -14.04
CA LEU A 81 -5.47 -1.07 -15.01
C LEU A 81 -4.40 -0.23 -14.33
N SER A 82 -4.66 0.33 -13.16
CA SER A 82 -3.67 1.10 -12.40
C SER A 82 -2.39 0.31 -12.16
N LEU A 83 -2.52 -0.96 -11.76
CA LEU A 83 -1.36 -1.85 -11.58
C LEU A 83 -0.66 -2.19 -12.90
N PHE A 84 -1.40 -2.28 -14.01
CA PHE A 84 -0.80 -2.44 -15.34
C PHE A 84 0.02 -1.22 -15.76
N PHE A 85 -0.50 0.00 -15.55
CA PHE A 85 0.26 1.23 -15.80
C PHE A 85 1.54 1.27 -14.96
N MET A 86 1.49 0.82 -13.72
CA MET A 86 2.69 0.69 -12.87
C MET A 86 3.67 -0.35 -13.42
N ALA A 87 3.19 -1.54 -13.83
CA ALA A 87 4.02 -2.62 -14.36
C ALA A 87 4.73 -2.26 -15.68
N VAL A 88 4.13 -1.40 -16.49
CA VAL A 88 4.77 -0.87 -17.71
C VAL A 88 5.60 0.39 -17.45
N GLY A 89 5.87 0.76 -16.20
CA GLY A 89 6.74 1.88 -15.83
C GLY A 89 6.10 3.27 -15.89
N LYS A 90 4.79 3.36 -16.15
CA LYS A 90 4.03 4.62 -16.28
C LYS A 90 3.49 5.15 -14.96
N ASN A 91 4.24 5.00 -13.86
CA ASN A 91 3.77 5.34 -12.50
C ASN A 91 3.55 6.85 -12.30
N LYS A 92 4.03 7.68 -13.24
CA LYS A 92 3.86 9.14 -13.26
C LYS A 92 2.66 9.61 -14.07
N GLU A 93 1.90 8.69 -14.65
CA GLU A 93 0.60 8.98 -15.28
C GLU A 93 -0.51 8.75 -14.25
N SER A 94 -1.56 9.55 -14.30
CA SER A 94 -2.63 9.50 -13.30
C SER A 94 -3.39 8.17 -13.22
N PRO A 95 -3.54 7.33 -14.28
CA PRO A 95 -4.20 6.03 -14.13
C PRO A 95 -3.45 5.13 -13.14
N ALA A 96 -2.13 5.26 -13.03
CA ALA A 96 -1.29 4.53 -12.08
C ALA A 96 -1.52 4.91 -10.60
N THR A 97 -2.25 6.02 -10.33
CA THR A 97 -2.52 6.47 -8.96
C THR A 97 -3.75 5.77 -8.35
N TYR A 98 -4.64 5.21 -9.16
CA TYR A 98 -5.94 4.69 -8.71
C TYR A 98 -5.83 3.58 -7.65
N ALA A 99 -5.04 2.54 -7.90
CA ALA A 99 -4.87 1.42 -6.94
C ALA A 99 -4.22 1.90 -5.63
N GLN A 100 -3.32 2.88 -5.72
CA GLN A 100 -2.70 3.50 -4.56
C GLN A 100 -3.70 4.33 -3.75
N LEU A 101 -4.52 5.16 -4.41
CA LEU A 101 -5.58 5.94 -3.75
C LEU A 101 -6.60 5.02 -3.07
N ALA A 102 -7.04 3.95 -3.73
CA ALA A 102 -7.97 2.98 -3.15
C ALA A 102 -7.38 2.31 -1.90
N THR A 103 -6.14 1.81 -1.98
CA THR A 103 -5.46 1.17 -0.85
C THR A 103 -5.17 2.16 0.29
N LEU A 104 -4.79 3.39 -0.06
CA LEU A 104 -4.53 4.46 0.90
C LEU A 104 -5.81 4.85 1.65
N LYS A 105 -6.94 4.97 0.94
CA LYS A 105 -8.24 5.25 1.55
C LYS A 105 -8.56 4.20 2.61
N GLN A 106 -8.40 2.92 2.27
CA GLN A 106 -8.66 1.83 3.19
C GLN A 106 -7.74 1.89 4.43
N CYS A 107 -6.45 2.18 4.23
CA CYS A 107 -5.53 2.36 5.35
C CYS A 107 -5.96 3.52 6.26
N LEU A 108 -6.35 4.67 5.68
CA LEU A 108 -6.80 5.84 6.45
C LEU A 108 -8.11 5.55 7.19
N ASP A 109 -9.05 4.84 6.56
CA ASP A 109 -10.29 4.41 7.22
C ASP A 109 -10.03 3.50 8.40
N HIS A 110 -9.11 2.54 8.26
CA HIS A 110 -8.70 1.66 9.36
C HIS A 110 -8.01 2.42 10.50
N LEU A 111 -7.19 3.43 10.19
CA LEU A 111 -6.61 4.30 11.22
C LEU A 111 -7.69 5.11 11.94
N ASN A 112 -8.69 5.60 11.20
CA ASN A 112 -9.81 6.37 11.75
C ASN A 112 -10.74 5.50 12.60
N GLU A 113 -10.99 4.27 12.18
CA GLU A 113 -11.79 3.27 12.91
C GLU A 113 -11.09 2.84 14.20
N SER A 114 -9.78 2.58 14.14
CA SER A 114 -9.06 1.98 15.27
C SER A 114 -8.44 2.98 16.26
N GLY A 115 -8.28 4.25 15.87
CA GLY A 115 -7.59 5.26 16.67
C GLY A 115 -6.07 5.05 16.81
N VAL A 116 -5.48 4.04 16.14
CA VAL A 116 -4.09 3.60 16.38
C VAL A 116 -3.09 4.29 15.45
N TYR A 117 -2.86 5.59 15.66
CA TYR A 117 -1.94 6.39 14.86
C TYR A 117 -1.28 7.51 15.67
N THR A 118 -0.17 8.06 15.16
CA THR A 118 0.39 9.34 15.60
C THR A 118 0.44 10.35 14.45
N ILE A 119 0.60 11.64 14.74
CA ILE A 119 0.70 12.68 13.70
C ILE A 119 1.91 12.42 12.78
N ASP A 120 3.04 11.99 13.36
CA ASP A 120 4.26 11.67 12.60
C ASP A 120 4.00 10.55 11.58
N GLU A 121 3.17 9.57 11.93
CA GLU A 121 2.82 8.46 11.06
C GLU A 121 1.86 8.84 9.94
N LEU A 122 1.07 9.91 10.11
CA LEU A 122 0.21 10.45 9.05
C LEU A 122 1.01 11.25 8.01
N THR A 123 2.21 11.73 8.36
CA THR A 123 3.03 12.57 7.48
C THR A 123 3.42 11.87 6.16
N PRO A 124 3.87 10.60 6.15
CA PRO A 124 4.08 9.85 4.90
C PRO A 124 2.83 9.75 4.01
N TYR A 125 1.64 9.53 4.59
CA TYR A 125 0.38 9.47 3.85
C TYR A 125 0.06 10.83 3.20
N LYS A 126 0.25 11.93 3.95
CA LYS A 126 0.09 13.31 3.46
C LYS A 126 1.00 13.59 2.27
N ASN A 127 2.30 13.29 2.41
CA ASN A 127 3.27 13.51 1.35
C ASN A 127 2.91 12.71 0.10
N ARG A 128 2.50 11.44 0.27
CA ARG A 128 2.11 10.59 -0.86
C ARG A 128 0.84 11.09 -1.56
N LEU A 129 -0.16 11.58 -0.82
CA LEU A 129 -1.35 12.21 -1.40
C LEU A 129 -0.98 13.46 -2.20
N MET A 130 -0.07 14.29 -1.68
CA MET A 130 0.42 15.47 -2.40
C MET A 130 1.16 15.11 -3.68
N ASP A 131 1.93 14.01 -3.70
CA ASP A 131 2.56 13.51 -4.93
C ASP A 131 1.52 13.06 -5.96
N MET A 132 0.52 12.26 -5.54
CA MET A 132 -0.54 11.79 -6.44
C MET A 132 -1.39 12.95 -6.98
N LYS A 133 -1.68 13.95 -6.14
CA LYS A 133 -2.34 15.18 -6.56
C LYS A 133 -1.54 15.94 -7.62
N ARG A 134 -0.21 16.01 -7.47
CA ARG A 134 0.67 16.64 -8.47
C ARG A 134 0.64 15.88 -9.80
N ILE A 135 0.64 14.55 -9.77
CA ILE A 135 0.50 13.71 -10.97
C ILE A 135 -0.84 13.99 -11.67
N ILE A 136 -1.94 13.93 -10.93
CA ILE A 136 -3.30 14.16 -11.46
C ILE A 136 -3.43 15.55 -12.09
N ASN A 137 -2.97 16.59 -11.38
CA ASN A 137 -3.02 17.97 -11.88
C ASN A 137 -2.17 18.17 -13.14
N ASN A 138 -1.02 17.49 -13.25
CA ASN A 138 -0.19 17.59 -14.44
C ASN A 138 -0.89 17.02 -15.67
N ASP A 139 -1.54 15.87 -15.56
CA ASP A 139 -2.27 15.26 -16.67
C ASP A 139 -3.53 16.04 -17.04
N GLU A 140 -4.21 16.64 -16.06
CA GLU A 140 -5.31 17.57 -16.28
C GLU A 140 -4.88 18.78 -17.12
N VAL A 141 -3.79 19.45 -16.73
CA VAL A 141 -3.26 20.62 -17.45
C VAL A 141 -2.84 20.25 -18.88
N ASN A 142 -2.23 19.08 -19.06
CA ASN A 142 -1.78 18.60 -20.36
C ASN A 142 -2.90 17.96 -21.20
N LYS A 143 -4.13 17.83 -20.66
CA LYS A 143 -5.25 17.11 -21.29
C LYS A 143 -4.89 15.68 -21.70
N ALA A 144 -4.02 15.04 -20.92
CA ALA A 144 -3.55 13.68 -21.16
C ALA A 144 -4.57 12.61 -20.74
N ILE A 145 -5.64 13.02 -20.04
CA ILE A 145 -6.69 12.15 -19.54
C ILE A 145 -8.07 12.64 -19.97
N ALA A 146 -8.98 11.69 -20.19
CA ALA A 146 -10.37 11.98 -20.43
C ALA A 146 -11.08 12.51 -19.17
N GLU A 147 -11.91 13.54 -19.36
CA GLU A 147 -12.65 14.24 -18.30
C GLU A 147 -13.41 13.31 -17.32
N PRO A 148 -14.09 12.22 -17.76
CA PRO A 148 -14.74 11.29 -16.85
C PRO A 148 -13.79 10.61 -15.86
N HIS A 149 -12.60 10.21 -16.32
CA HIS A 149 -11.59 9.54 -15.50
C HIS A 149 -10.96 10.51 -14.51
N LEU A 150 -10.70 11.74 -14.96
CA LEU A 150 -10.22 12.81 -14.08
C LEU A 150 -11.19 13.06 -12.92
N LYS A 151 -12.50 13.17 -13.21
CA LYS A 151 -13.53 13.34 -12.17
C LYS A 151 -13.53 12.20 -11.15
N LEU A 152 -13.38 10.96 -11.61
CA LEU A 152 -13.34 9.78 -10.74
C LEU A 152 -12.09 9.79 -9.83
N LEU A 153 -10.91 10.07 -10.39
CA LEU A 153 -9.66 10.19 -9.64
C LEU A 153 -9.72 11.32 -8.61
N ASN A 154 -10.22 12.49 -9.01
CA ASN A 154 -10.40 13.63 -8.11
C ASN A 154 -11.37 13.31 -6.98
N LYS A 155 -12.48 12.60 -7.25
CA LYS A 155 -13.40 12.15 -6.20
C LYS A 155 -12.70 11.24 -5.18
N LYS A 156 -11.89 10.28 -5.63
CA LYS A 156 -11.11 9.41 -4.72
C LYS A 156 -10.05 10.18 -3.94
N LEU A 157 -9.32 11.09 -4.61
CA LEU A 157 -8.33 11.95 -3.98
C LEU A 157 -8.94 12.79 -2.85
N ILE A 158 -10.04 13.51 -3.13
CA ILE A 158 -10.77 14.33 -2.15
C ILE A 158 -11.26 13.47 -0.99
N SER A 159 -11.75 12.25 -1.27
CA SER A 159 -12.18 11.32 -0.23
C SER A 159 -11.04 10.93 0.71
N CYS A 160 -9.83 10.68 0.18
CA CYS A 160 -8.64 10.42 0.99
C CYS A 160 -8.21 11.66 1.78
N GLU A 161 -8.16 12.84 1.15
CA GLU A 161 -7.82 14.10 1.81
C GLU A 161 -8.77 14.42 2.97
N LYS A 162 -10.07 14.15 2.80
CA LYS A 162 -11.07 14.33 3.85
C LYS A 162 -10.77 13.49 5.08
N VAL A 163 -10.54 12.19 4.92
CA VAL A 163 -10.25 11.28 6.06
C VAL A 163 -8.90 11.64 6.69
N LEU A 164 -7.88 11.94 5.88
CA LEU A 164 -6.59 12.36 6.40
C LEU A 164 -6.70 13.66 7.23
N ASN A 165 -7.45 14.65 6.76
CA ASN A 165 -7.65 15.89 7.51
C ASN A 165 -8.41 15.65 8.81
N GLN A 166 -9.43 14.78 8.81
CA GLN A 166 -10.12 14.37 10.04
C GLN A 166 -9.15 13.75 11.07
N LEU A 167 -8.26 12.86 10.62
CA LEU A 167 -7.24 12.25 11.47
C LEU A 167 -6.22 13.28 12.00
N LEU A 168 -5.77 14.20 11.14
CA LEU A 168 -4.85 15.26 11.53
C LEU A 168 -5.48 16.23 12.53
N ASP A 169 -6.72 16.66 12.29
CA ASP A 169 -7.45 17.54 13.19
C ASP A 169 -7.70 16.87 14.55
N SER A 170 -8.03 15.57 14.55
CA SER A 170 -8.15 14.79 15.79
C SER A 170 -6.82 14.69 16.53
N GLY A 171 -5.72 14.43 15.83
CA GLY A 171 -4.38 14.35 16.42
C GLY A 171 -3.88 15.68 16.98
N LEU A 172 -4.14 16.81 16.29
CA LEU A 172 -3.72 18.15 16.72
C LEU A 172 -4.48 18.66 17.96
N ASN A 173 -5.66 18.10 18.24
CA ASN A 173 -6.41 18.42 19.46
C ASN A 173 -5.82 17.77 20.72
N LEU A 174 -4.82 16.90 20.59
CA LEU A 174 -4.15 16.25 21.71
C LEU A 174 -3.10 17.18 22.31
N SER A 175 -3.20 17.45 23.61
CA SER A 175 -2.19 18.26 24.32
C SER A 175 -0.82 17.60 24.37
N ASP A 176 0.22 18.42 24.53
CA ASP A 176 1.60 17.98 24.74
C ASP A 176 1.75 17.11 26.00
N ASP A 177 0.92 17.32 27.02
CA ASP A 177 0.90 16.52 28.25
C ASP A 177 0.37 15.09 28.02
N LEU A 178 -0.62 14.94 27.12
CA LEU A 178 -1.23 13.65 26.81
C LEU A 178 -0.54 12.91 25.66
N ALA A 179 0.18 13.61 24.80
CA ALA A 179 0.86 13.01 23.64
C ALA A 179 1.78 11.82 24.01
N PRO A 180 2.61 11.86 25.08
CA PRO A 180 3.44 10.72 25.47
C PRO A 180 2.61 9.51 25.92
N ILE A 181 1.50 9.73 26.63
CA ILE A 181 0.61 8.65 27.09
C ILE A 181 -0.08 8.01 25.87
N HIS A 182 -0.63 8.84 24.98
CA HIS A 182 -1.26 8.40 23.75
C HIS A 182 -0.28 7.57 22.88
N HIS A 183 0.93 8.08 22.63
CA HIS A 183 1.94 7.36 21.85
C HIS A 183 2.27 6.00 22.47
N ARG A 184 2.37 5.91 23.79
CA ARG A 184 2.63 4.63 24.45
C ARG A 184 1.45 3.68 24.32
N LEU A 185 0.21 4.15 24.46
CA LEU A 185 -0.99 3.33 24.28
C LEU A 185 -1.12 2.81 22.83
N VAL A 186 -0.84 3.68 21.84
CA VAL A 186 -0.77 3.27 20.42
C VAL A 186 0.25 2.15 20.23
N GLN A 187 1.41 2.24 20.89
CA GLN A 187 2.44 1.20 20.84
C GLN A 187 1.98 -0.09 21.52
N ILE A 188 1.41 -0.02 22.73
CA ILE A 188 0.89 -1.18 23.47
C ILE A 188 -0.16 -1.89 22.63
N LYS A 189 -1.11 -1.17 22.02
CA LYS A 189 -2.16 -1.77 21.18
C LYS A 189 -1.59 -2.57 20.00
N ARG A 190 -0.53 -2.07 19.37
CA ARG A 190 0.17 -2.79 18.29
C ARG A 190 0.93 -4.01 18.80
N GLU A 191 1.56 -3.90 19.96
CA GLU A 191 2.30 -4.99 20.60
C GLU A 191 1.33 -6.11 21.00
N LEU A 192 0.17 -5.78 21.59
CA LEU A 192 -0.91 -6.71 21.90
C LEU A 192 -1.44 -7.41 20.64
N GLY A 193 -1.79 -6.65 19.60
CA GLY A 193 -2.25 -7.23 18.33
C GLY A 193 -1.20 -8.14 17.68
N ALA A 194 0.08 -7.76 17.75
CA ALA A 194 1.19 -8.56 17.26
C ALA A 194 1.36 -9.87 18.04
N ILE A 195 1.26 -9.83 19.38
CA ILE A 195 1.26 -11.02 20.24
C ILE A 195 0.08 -11.92 19.91
N GLY A 196 -1.13 -11.36 19.85
CA GLY A 196 -2.36 -12.12 19.56
C GLY A 196 -2.29 -12.86 18.23
N ALA A 197 -1.69 -12.25 17.21
CA ALA A 197 -1.51 -12.81 15.88
C ALA A 197 -0.42 -13.89 15.73
N ARG A 198 0.37 -14.18 16.77
CA ARG A 198 1.37 -15.26 16.68
C ARG A 198 0.71 -16.65 16.77
N THR A 199 1.47 -17.72 16.58
CA THR A 199 0.96 -19.10 16.71
C THR A 199 1.59 -19.88 17.86
N ASP A 200 2.52 -19.27 18.60
CA ASP A 200 3.16 -19.88 19.76
C ASP A 200 2.19 -20.04 20.95
N PRO A 201 2.39 -21.06 21.80
CA PRO A 201 1.53 -21.32 22.96
C PRO A 201 1.77 -20.36 24.14
N ASP A 202 2.92 -19.68 24.21
CA ASP A 202 3.35 -18.90 25.38
C ASP A 202 2.89 -17.41 25.36
N LYS A 203 1.94 -17.03 24.50
CA LYS A 203 1.49 -15.62 24.35
C LYS A 203 1.08 -14.95 25.65
N ILE A 204 0.45 -15.70 26.57
CA ILE A 204 -0.14 -15.15 27.79
C ILE A 204 0.92 -14.57 28.73
N SER A 205 2.12 -15.16 28.81
CA SER A 205 3.19 -14.58 29.63
C SER A 205 3.67 -13.24 29.11
N ASP A 206 3.62 -13.05 27.79
CA ASP A 206 4.07 -11.83 27.13
C ASP A 206 3.06 -10.67 27.25
N ILE A 207 1.81 -10.95 27.62
CA ILE A 207 0.77 -9.92 27.80
C ILE A 207 0.83 -9.28 29.19
N ARG A 208 1.26 -10.03 30.22
CA ARG A 208 1.30 -9.56 31.62
C ARG A 208 2.08 -8.25 31.80
N PRO A 209 3.27 -8.04 31.19
CA PRO A 209 3.99 -6.77 31.29
C PRO A 209 3.16 -5.59 30.79
N TYR A 210 2.36 -5.78 29.74
CA TYR A 210 1.48 -4.74 29.22
C TYR A 210 0.29 -4.49 30.13
N GLN A 211 -0.28 -5.50 30.78
CA GLN A 211 -1.33 -5.29 31.80
C GLN A 211 -0.80 -4.50 33.00
N ASP A 212 0.44 -4.76 33.44
CA ASP A 212 1.09 -3.99 34.50
C ASP A 212 1.31 -2.54 34.08
N GLU A 213 1.76 -2.32 32.85
CA GLU A 213 1.97 -0.99 32.31
C GLU A 213 0.66 -0.21 32.12
N LEU A 214 -0.39 -0.85 31.60
CA LEU A 214 -1.72 -0.24 31.49
C LEU A 214 -2.23 0.18 32.88
N ARG A 215 -2.02 -0.63 33.92
CA ARG A 215 -2.33 -0.27 35.32
C ARG A 215 -1.49 0.91 35.80
N SER A 216 -0.22 0.95 35.44
CA SER A 216 0.65 2.09 35.76
C SER A 216 0.29 3.36 35.01
N ILE A 217 -0.31 3.27 33.82
CA ILE A 217 -0.83 4.42 33.08
C ILE A 217 -2.12 4.88 33.73
N ASP A 218 -3.04 3.96 34.02
CA ASP A 218 -4.34 4.26 34.63
C ASP A 218 -4.21 4.89 36.02
N SER A 219 -3.22 4.46 36.81
CA SER A 219 -2.94 5.03 38.14
C SER A 219 -2.50 6.50 38.13
N LYS A 220 -2.13 7.04 36.97
CA LYS A 220 -1.84 8.48 36.81
C LYS A 220 -3.11 9.34 36.76
N ARG A 221 -4.29 8.72 36.66
CA ARG A 221 -5.57 9.44 36.65
C ARG A 221 -5.99 9.83 38.06
N VAL A 222 -6.58 11.01 38.16
CA VAL A 222 -7.26 11.51 39.35
C VAL A 222 -8.74 11.64 39.00
N ASP A 223 -9.61 10.98 39.77
CA ASP A 223 -11.06 10.92 39.51
C ASP A 223 -11.41 10.48 38.07
N GLY A 224 -10.66 9.52 37.54
CA GLY A 224 -10.83 8.99 36.18
C GLY A 224 -10.32 9.90 35.06
N LYS A 225 -9.61 11.00 35.38
CA LYS A 225 -9.07 11.95 34.39
C LYS A 225 -7.56 12.11 34.53
N PHE A 226 -6.87 12.31 33.41
CA PHE A 226 -5.49 12.76 33.41
C PHE A 226 -5.50 14.27 33.62
N MET A 227 -4.54 14.76 34.39
CA MET A 227 -4.47 16.16 34.80
C MET A 227 -3.17 16.75 34.28
N ALA A 228 -3.23 17.98 33.77
CA ALA A 228 -2.05 18.75 33.39
C ALA A 228 -1.29 19.23 34.65
N PRO A 229 -0.02 19.67 34.54
CA PRO A 229 0.76 20.14 35.70
C PRO A 229 0.12 21.30 36.47
N ASP A 230 -0.74 22.08 35.82
CA ASP A 230 -1.51 23.19 36.42
C ASP A 230 -2.83 22.74 37.09
N GLY A 231 -3.16 21.44 37.05
CA GLY A 231 -4.40 20.89 37.59
C GLY A 231 -5.62 21.07 36.68
N SER A 232 -5.44 21.49 35.43
CA SER A 232 -6.51 21.51 34.44
C SER A 232 -6.69 20.15 33.75
N ILE A 233 -7.81 19.97 33.03
CA ILE A 233 -8.04 18.79 32.19
C ILE A 233 -7.48 19.10 30.79
N PRO A 234 -6.43 18.40 30.35
CA PRO A 234 -5.85 18.63 29.04
C PRO A 234 -6.82 18.24 27.90
N PRO A 235 -6.79 18.95 26.76
CA PRO A 235 -7.54 18.56 25.56
C PRO A 235 -7.03 17.22 24.99
N GLY A 236 -7.94 16.45 24.39
CA GLY A 236 -7.68 15.09 23.89
C GLY A 236 -7.96 13.97 24.90
N GLN A 237 -8.45 14.30 26.10
CA GLN A 237 -8.72 13.36 27.18
C GLN A 237 -9.58 12.14 26.77
N ALA A 238 -10.68 12.36 26.05
CA ALA A 238 -11.59 11.29 25.66
C ALA A 238 -10.92 10.26 24.74
N GLN A 239 -10.06 10.72 23.82
CA GLN A 239 -9.31 9.86 22.91
C GLN A 239 -8.33 8.95 23.67
N VAL A 240 -7.58 9.52 24.61
CA VAL A 240 -6.62 8.73 25.42
C VAL A 240 -7.33 7.78 26.37
N ILE A 241 -8.49 8.18 26.92
CA ILE A 241 -9.30 7.29 27.75
C ILE A 241 -9.81 6.10 26.95
N GLY A 242 -10.49 6.37 25.82
CA GLY A 242 -11.03 5.31 24.97
C GLY A 242 -9.94 4.34 24.51
N LEU A 243 -8.79 4.86 24.09
CA LEU A 243 -7.66 4.00 23.68
C LEU A 243 -7.12 3.15 24.83
N LEU A 244 -7.09 3.66 26.07
CA LEU A 244 -6.69 2.86 27.23
C LEU A 244 -7.69 1.74 27.50
N GLU A 245 -8.99 2.03 27.45
CA GLU A 245 -10.07 1.06 27.65
C GLU A 245 -9.99 -0.04 26.58
N GLU A 246 -9.83 0.33 25.31
CA GLU A 246 -9.61 -0.61 24.21
C GLU A 246 -8.35 -1.47 24.43
N CYS A 247 -7.24 -0.91 24.92
CA CYS A 247 -6.06 -1.72 25.23
C CYS A 247 -6.31 -2.77 26.34
N TYR A 248 -7.16 -2.43 27.32
CA TYR A 248 -7.56 -3.39 28.35
C TYR A 248 -8.49 -4.47 27.79
N GLU A 249 -9.45 -4.09 26.94
CA GLU A 249 -10.34 -5.02 26.25
C GLU A 249 -9.55 -5.99 25.36
N ASP A 250 -8.63 -5.48 24.54
CA ASP A 250 -7.72 -6.27 23.69
C ASP A 250 -6.91 -7.26 24.53
N ALA A 251 -6.29 -6.80 25.63
CA ALA A 251 -5.51 -7.67 26.50
C ALA A 251 -6.37 -8.75 27.16
N HIS A 252 -7.60 -8.42 27.57
CA HIS A 252 -8.53 -9.36 28.16
C HIS A 252 -9.02 -10.40 27.15
N GLU A 253 -9.43 -9.96 25.95
CA GLU A 253 -9.88 -10.83 24.87
C GLU A 253 -8.80 -11.84 24.48
N ILE A 254 -7.55 -11.40 24.28
CA ILE A 254 -6.44 -12.29 23.90
C ILE A 254 -6.14 -13.32 25.00
N ILE A 255 -6.25 -12.95 26.28
CA ILE A 255 -6.06 -13.89 27.39
C ILE A 255 -7.23 -14.86 27.49
N ALA A 256 -8.47 -14.37 27.38
CA ALA A 256 -9.69 -15.16 27.47
C ALA A 256 -9.77 -16.20 26.35
N SER A 257 -9.33 -15.83 25.15
CA SER A 257 -9.38 -16.69 23.97
C SER A 257 -8.33 -17.82 23.98
N GLN A 258 -7.43 -17.86 24.97
CA GLN A 258 -6.43 -18.92 25.19
C GLN A 258 -5.69 -19.38 23.91
N ASN A 259 -5.20 -18.42 23.13
CA ASN A 259 -4.51 -18.63 21.84
C ASN A 259 -5.39 -19.11 20.68
N ASN A 260 -6.70 -19.24 20.87
CA ASN A 260 -7.63 -19.61 19.83
C ASN A 260 -8.50 -18.42 19.42
N VAL A 261 -8.94 -18.46 18.17
CA VAL A 261 -10.01 -17.61 17.65
C VAL A 261 -11.27 -18.48 17.63
N SER A 262 -12.46 -17.90 17.83
CA SER A 262 -13.73 -18.60 17.65
C SER A 262 -13.73 -19.46 16.38
N GLU A 263 -14.32 -20.66 16.45
CA GLU A 263 -14.40 -21.60 15.32
C GLU A 263 -15.06 -20.95 14.08
N THR A 264 -16.02 -20.06 14.29
CA THR A 264 -16.71 -19.32 13.22
C THR A 264 -15.81 -18.33 12.50
N LEU A 265 -14.82 -17.74 13.20
CA LEU A 265 -13.86 -16.79 12.63
C LEU A 265 -12.59 -17.46 12.13
N LYS A 266 -12.33 -18.71 12.52
CA LYS A 266 -11.11 -19.46 12.15
C LYS A 266 -10.81 -19.46 10.64
N PRO A 267 -11.78 -19.65 9.73
CA PRO A 267 -11.51 -19.58 8.29
C PRO A 267 -11.00 -18.20 7.83
N ILE A 268 -11.49 -17.11 8.43
CA ILE A 268 -11.04 -15.75 8.11
C ILE A 268 -9.64 -15.52 8.68
N TYR A 269 -9.40 -15.95 9.91
CA TYR A 269 -8.09 -15.87 10.57
C TYR A 269 -7.01 -16.60 9.75
N ASP A 270 -7.26 -17.86 9.38
CA ASP A 270 -6.28 -18.68 8.64
C ASP A 270 -5.94 -18.03 7.28
N ARG A 271 -6.95 -17.52 6.55
CA ARG A 271 -6.74 -16.74 5.30
C ARG A 271 -5.89 -15.50 5.53
N LEU A 272 -6.15 -14.73 6.60
CA LEU A 272 -5.40 -13.51 6.90
C LEU A 272 -3.95 -13.79 7.29
N ILE A 273 -3.68 -14.88 8.01
CA ILE A 273 -2.32 -15.31 8.35
C ILE A 273 -1.54 -15.69 7.08
N GLU A 274 -2.14 -16.45 6.18
CA GLU A 274 -1.52 -16.82 4.90
C GLU A 274 -1.24 -15.59 4.01
N LEU A 275 -2.19 -14.67 3.93
CA LEU A 275 -2.03 -13.40 3.22
C LEU A 275 -0.91 -12.56 3.80
N LYS A 276 -0.87 -12.40 5.13
CA LYS A 276 0.20 -11.69 5.83
C LYS A 276 1.56 -12.30 5.52
N ALA A 277 1.71 -13.61 5.67
CA ALA A 277 2.98 -14.30 5.42
C ALA A 277 3.44 -14.11 3.96
N SER A 278 2.51 -14.18 3.01
CA SER A 278 2.80 -13.99 1.59
C SER A 278 3.20 -12.54 1.26
N LEU A 279 2.50 -11.56 1.82
CA LEU A 279 2.81 -10.14 1.66
C LEU A 279 4.12 -9.75 2.36
N GLU A 280 4.43 -10.32 3.53
CA GLU A 280 5.69 -10.10 4.24
C GLU A 280 6.87 -10.67 3.44
N ARG A 281 6.73 -11.86 2.85
CA ARG A 281 7.73 -12.40 1.92
C ARG A 281 7.93 -11.46 0.74
N LEU A 282 6.86 -11.04 0.06
CA LEU A 282 6.93 -10.11 -1.07
C LEU A 282 7.61 -8.77 -0.71
N ALA A 283 7.32 -8.24 0.48
CA ALA A 283 7.94 -7.02 0.96
C ALA A 283 9.43 -7.19 1.31
N LEU A 284 9.85 -8.38 1.75
CA LEU A 284 11.23 -8.66 2.20
C LEU A 284 12.15 -9.12 1.07
N THR A 285 11.70 -10.02 0.19
CA THR A 285 12.50 -10.52 -0.93
C THR A 285 12.79 -9.45 -1.99
N HIS A 286 12.28 -8.23 -1.79
CA HIS A 286 12.13 -7.19 -2.80
C HIS A 286 11.36 -7.71 -4.04
N ARG A 287 11.00 -6.81 -4.96
CA ARG A 287 10.16 -6.98 -6.18
C ARG A 287 10.59 -8.02 -7.24
N TRP A 288 11.45 -8.99 -6.93
CA TRP A 288 12.36 -9.57 -7.91
C TRP A 288 11.71 -10.59 -8.86
N THR A 289 10.46 -11.00 -8.61
CA THR A 289 9.74 -11.95 -9.48
C THR A 289 8.25 -11.65 -9.65
N SER A 290 7.72 -10.62 -9.00
CA SER A 290 6.29 -10.34 -8.99
C SER A 290 6.00 -9.05 -9.73
N ARG A 291 5.04 -9.11 -10.64
CA ARG A 291 4.52 -7.91 -11.33
C ARG A 291 3.64 -7.15 -10.36
N GLU A 292 3.54 -5.84 -10.49
CA GLU A 292 2.63 -5.02 -9.69
C GLU A 292 1.18 -5.54 -9.78
N THR A 293 0.81 -6.08 -10.95
CA THR A 293 -0.50 -6.69 -11.18
C THR A 293 -0.81 -7.87 -10.27
N ASP A 294 0.20 -8.54 -9.70
CA ASP A 294 0.00 -9.64 -8.74
C ASP A 294 -0.62 -9.18 -7.43
N LEU A 295 -0.45 -7.91 -7.07
CA LEU A 295 -1.09 -7.31 -5.89
C LEU A 295 -2.61 -7.31 -6.00
N TRP A 296 -3.16 -7.33 -7.21
CA TRP A 296 -4.61 -7.35 -7.44
C TRP A 296 -5.30 -8.52 -6.73
N THR A 297 -4.68 -9.70 -6.75
CA THR A 297 -5.26 -10.89 -6.10
C THR A 297 -5.31 -10.72 -4.59
N TYR A 298 -4.28 -10.11 -3.99
CA TYR A 298 -4.27 -9.79 -2.56
C TYR A 298 -5.30 -8.72 -2.21
N GLN A 299 -5.40 -7.66 -3.02
CA GLN A 299 -6.41 -6.60 -2.83
C GLN A 299 -7.83 -7.14 -2.90
N LEU A 300 -8.13 -8.01 -3.87
CA LEU A 300 -9.45 -8.63 -3.98
C LEU A 300 -9.79 -9.47 -2.75
N GLN A 301 -8.88 -10.35 -2.31
CA GLN A 301 -9.12 -11.17 -1.13
C GLN A 301 -9.28 -10.35 0.15
N LEU A 302 -8.50 -9.27 0.30
CA LEU A 302 -8.65 -8.36 1.44
C LEU A 302 -9.97 -7.61 1.39
N SER A 303 -10.39 -7.13 0.22
CA SER A 303 -11.70 -6.47 0.04
C SER A 303 -12.84 -7.43 0.34
N GLU A 304 -12.78 -8.67 -0.14
CA GLU A 304 -13.76 -9.72 0.19
C GLU A 304 -13.88 -9.93 1.69
N ILE A 305 -12.75 -10.05 2.41
CA ILE A 305 -12.73 -10.21 3.87
C ILE A 305 -13.28 -8.97 4.56
N ASP A 306 -12.86 -7.78 4.14
CA ASP A 306 -13.28 -6.52 4.75
C ASP A 306 -14.80 -6.30 4.60
N ASN A 307 -15.35 -6.63 3.43
CA ASN A 307 -16.80 -6.57 3.14
C ASN A 307 -17.64 -7.58 3.93
N MET A 308 -17.03 -8.57 4.62
CA MET A 308 -17.75 -9.44 5.55
C MET A 308 -18.08 -8.71 6.86
N ARG A 309 -17.41 -7.59 7.15
CA ARG A 309 -17.65 -6.80 8.36
C ARG A 309 -18.90 -5.95 8.23
N LYS A 310 -19.57 -5.71 9.36
CA LYS A 310 -20.62 -4.69 9.51
C LYS A 310 -20.25 -3.83 10.71
N ASP A 311 -20.31 -2.51 10.56
CA ASP A 311 -19.96 -1.57 11.64
C ASP A 311 -18.61 -1.87 12.31
N GLY A 312 -17.62 -2.27 11.50
CA GLY A 312 -16.26 -2.61 11.94
C GLY A 312 -16.05 -4.03 12.49
N LYS A 313 -17.12 -4.82 12.67
CA LYS A 313 -17.07 -6.13 13.34
C LYS A 313 -17.43 -7.30 12.42
N PHE A 314 -16.83 -8.46 12.68
CA PHE A 314 -17.25 -9.73 12.09
C PHE A 314 -18.36 -10.35 12.93
N TYR A 315 -19.37 -10.90 12.25
CA TYR A 315 -20.52 -11.56 12.88
C TYR A 315 -20.55 -13.04 12.52
N ASP A 316 -21.06 -13.86 13.43
CA ASP A 316 -21.37 -15.26 13.14
C ASP A 316 -22.73 -15.42 12.42
N ASP A 317 -23.08 -16.66 12.09
CA ASP A 317 -24.32 -17.02 11.39
C ASP A 317 -25.59 -16.67 12.22
N GLU A 318 -25.44 -16.52 13.54
CA GLU A 318 -26.52 -16.16 14.45
C GLU A 318 -26.65 -14.63 14.63
N GLY A 319 -25.71 -13.85 14.09
CA GLY A 319 -25.68 -12.40 14.21
C GLY A 319 -25.05 -11.88 15.50
N ASN A 320 -24.31 -12.74 16.23
CA ASN A 320 -23.51 -12.32 17.38
C ASN A 320 -22.10 -11.89 16.95
N VAL A 321 -21.40 -11.16 17.82
CA VAL A 321 -19.99 -10.79 17.63
C VAL A 321 -19.12 -11.81 18.37
N PRO A 322 -18.52 -12.80 17.68
CA PRO A 322 -17.66 -13.80 18.31
C PRO A 322 -16.32 -13.22 18.78
N GLU A 323 -15.69 -13.90 19.75
CA GLU A 323 -14.34 -13.61 20.25
C GLU A 323 -13.25 -13.81 19.18
N GLY A 324 -12.24 -12.95 19.20
CA GLY A 324 -11.11 -12.91 18.27
C GLY A 324 -11.09 -11.69 17.35
N GLN A 325 -11.95 -10.69 17.56
CA GLN A 325 -12.07 -9.51 16.69
C GLN A 325 -10.76 -8.75 16.61
N THR A 326 -10.13 -8.49 17.76
CA THR A 326 -8.86 -7.74 17.85
C THR A 326 -7.78 -8.33 16.95
N VAL A 327 -7.63 -9.65 16.98
CA VAL A 327 -6.60 -10.36 16.21
C VAL A 327 -6.91 -10.28 14.71
N LEU A 328 -8.16 -10.49 14.31
CA LEU A 328 -8.58 -10.41 12.90
C LEU A 328 -8.38 -8.99 12.33
N LEU A 329 -8.83 -7.97 13.07
CA LEU A 329 -8.69 -6.57 12.66
C LEU A 329 -7.23 -6.14 12.56
N TYR A 330 -6.40 -6.53 13.54
CA TYR A 330 -4.96 -6.30 13.49
C TYR A 330 -4.34 -6.92 12.23
N LEU A 331 -4.65 -8.17 11.91
CA LEU A 331 -4.15 -8.87 10.73
C LEU A 331 -4.62 -8.21 9.43
N LEU A 332 -5.91 -7.88 9.33
CA LEU A 332 -6.50 -7.21 8.17
C LEU A 332 -5.79 -5.87 7.90
N HIS A 333 -5.69 -5.01 8.92
CA HIS A 333 -5.03 -3.72 8.82
C HIS A 333 -3.53 -3.89 8.47
N LYS A 334 -2.87 -4.91 9.02
CA LYS A 334 -1.47 -5.22 8.71
C LYS A 334 -1.30 -5.60 7.24
N CYS A 335 -2.18 -6.42 6.69
CA CYS A 335 -2.16 -6.80 5.28
C CYS A 335 -2.35 -5.59 4.35
N TYR A 336 -3.32 -4.72 4.61
CA TYR A 336 -3.49 -3.48 3.83
C TYR A 336 -2.27 -2.56 3.90
N ARG A 337 -1.68 -2.38 5.08
CA ARG A 337 -0.43 -1.61 5.24
C ARG A 337 0.73 -2.22 4.46
N LEU A 338 0.83 -3.56 4.39
CA LEU A 338 1.84 -4.23 3.59
C LEU A 338 1.62 -4.01 2.10
N VAL A 339 0.38 -4.16 1.61
CA VAL A 339 0.03 -3.85 0.20
C VAL A 339 0.39 -2.40 -0.12
N TYR A 340 0.00 -1.45 0.73
CA TYR A 340 0.34 -0.05 0.57
C TYR A 340 1.85 0.19 0.53
N LYS A 341 2.62 -0.45 1.42
CA LYS A 341 4.10 -0.35 1.42
C LYS A 341 4.72 -0.88 0.12
N ILE A 342 4.20 -2.00 -0.40
CA ILE A 342 4.69 -2.56 -1.66
C ILE A 342 4.36 -1.62 -2.83
N LEU A 343 3.11 -1.12 -2.91
CA LEU A 343 2.70 -0.18 -3.95
C LEU A 343 3.47 1.14 -3.92
N SER A 344 3.58 1.75 -2.74
CA SER A 344 4.23 3.06 -2.55
C SER A 344 5.72 3.03 -2.82
N SER A 345 6.36 1.88 -2.67
CA SER A 345 7.77 1.75 -3.03
C SER A 345 7.98 1.65 -4.54
N SER A 346 6.95 1.34 -5.36
CA SER A 346 7.09 0.94 -6.79
C SER A 346 7.93 1.92 -7.60
N GLU A 347 8.89 1.39 -8.38
CA GLU A 347 9.75 2.19 -9.23
C GLU A 347 9.13 2.28 -10.63
N PRO A 348 9.19 3.46 -11.29
CA PRO A 348 8.64 3.64 -12.63
C PRO A 348 9.61 3.08 -13.68
N ILE A 349 9.75 1.75 -13.70
CA ILE A 349 10.62 1.00 -14.58
C ILE A 349 9.81 -0.15 -15.17
N ALA A 350 9.77 -0.25 -16.49
CA ALA A 350 9.07 -1.34 -17.16
C ALA A 350 9.76 -2.70 -16.91
N GLU A 351 8.97 -3.77 -16.92
CA GLU A 351 9.40 -5.15 -16.65
C GLU A 351 10.72 -5.57 -17.35
N PRO A 352 10.96 -5.27 -18.64
CA PRO A 352 12.20 -5.64 -19.33
C PRO A 352 13.48 -5.03 -18.72
N LEU A 353 13.35 -3.89 -18.04
CA LEU A 353 14.48 -3.17 -17.45
C LEU A 353 14.76 -3.56 -16.00
N ILE A 354 13.83 -4.25 -15.33
CA ILE A 354 13.97 -4.66 -13.93
C ILE A 354 15.25 -5.50 -13.70
N PRO A 355 15.59 -6.51 -14.53
CA PRO A 355 16.82 -7.28 -14.33
C PRO A 355 18.08 -6.44 -14.36
N ILE A 356 18.15 -5.45 -15.27
CA ILE A 356 19.28 -4.54 -15.40
C ILE A 356 19.36 -3.62 -14.19
N HIS A 357 18.23 -3.01 -13.82
CA HIS A 357 18.12 -2.15 -12.64
C HIS A 357 18.60 -2.85 -11.37
N ASN A 358 18.18 -4.09 -11.13
CA ASN A 358 18.57 -4.88 -9.96
C ASN A 358 20.07 -5.18 -9.91
N GLN A 359 20.66 -5.50 -11.07
CA GLN A 359 22.11 -5.71 -11.17
C GLN A 359 22.87 -4.44 -10.83
N LEU A 360 22.44 -3.29 -11.35
CA LEU A 360 23.06 -2.00 -11.06
C LEU A 360 22.90 -1.60 -9.59
N HIS A 361 21.72 -1.82 -9.00
CA HIS A 361 21.50 -1.54 -7.58
C HIS A 361 22.42 -2.37 -6.68
N THR A 362 22.65 -3.63 -7.05
CA THR A 362 23.59 -4.53 -6.36
C THR A 362 25.03 -4.01 -6.48
N VAL A 363 25.45 -3.64 -7.70
CA VAL A 363 26.79 -3.07 -7.95
C VAL A 363 26.98 -1.77 -7.16
N ARG A 364 26.02 -0.83 -7.22
CA ARG A 364 26.05 0.41 -6.45
C ARG A 364 26.21 0.17 -4.95
N ARG A 365 25.48 -0.80 -4.41
CA ARG A 365 25.58 -1.15 -2.98
C ARG A 365 27.00 -1.58 -2.64
N PHE A 366 27.58 -2.51 -3.40
CA PHE A 366 28.93 -2.99 -3.14
C PHE A 366 29.98 -1.90 -3.33
N LEU A 367 29.86 -1.07 -4.37
CA LEU A 367 30.76 0.08 -4.57
C LEU A 367 30.70 1.06 -3.40
N ASN A 368 29.50 1.35 -2.87
CA ASN A 368 29.34 2.20 -1.69
C ASN A 368 29.88 1.53 -0.42
N GLU A 369 29.76 0.21 -0.27
CA GLU A 369 30.38 -0.52 0.84
C GLU A 369 31.91 -0.41 0.77
N ILE A 370 32.52 -0.60 -0.39
CA ILE A 370 33.97 -0.41 -0.62
C ILE A 370 34.39 1.02 -0.27
N LYS A 371 33.64 2.02 -0.75
CA LYS A 371 33.90 3.43 -0.47
C LYS A 371 33.95 3.74 1.03
N LYS A 372 33.16 3.04 1.85
CA LYS A 372 33.16 3.21 3.32
C LYS A 372 34.39 2.62 4.01
N PHE A 373 35.00 1.57 3.46
CA PHE A 373 36.18 0.96 4.07
C PHE A 373 37.43 1.86 3.96
N GLY A 374 37.45 2.79 3.00
CA GLY A 374 38.55 3.72 2.78
C GLY A 374 39.74 3.05 2.09
N GLY A 375 40.38 3.78 1.17
CA GLY A 375 41.53 3.30 0.41
C GLY A 375 42.83 3.21 1.24
N PRO A 376 43.95 2.81 0.60
CA PRO A 376 44.12 2.64 -0.84
C PRO A 376 43.56 1.32 -1.37
N PHE A 377 43.05 1.34 -2.60
CA PHE A 377 42.50 0.16 -3.27
C PHE A 377 43.48 -0.39 -4.31
N THR A 378 43.38 -1.68 -4.64
CA THR A 378 44.12 -2.26 -5.76
C THR A 378 43.26 -2.32 -7.02
N SER A 379 43.89 -2.24 -8.19
CA SER A 379 43.22 -2.46 -9.48
C SER A 379 42.47 -3.79 -9.54
N ARG A 380 42.96 -4.82 -8.84
CA ARG A 380 42.36 -6.15 -8.80
C ARG A 380 41.03 -6.17 -8.02
N GLU A 381 40.90 -5.39 -6.96
CA GLU A 381 39.68 -5.30 -6.15
C GLU A 381 38.53 -4.62 -6.91
N LEU A 382 38.84 -3.63 -7.74
CA LEU A 382 37.82 -2.89 -8.51
C LEU A 382 37.46 -3.56 -9.84
N TYR A 383 38.30 -4.48 -10.34
CA TYR A 383 38.11 -5.14 -11.64
C TYR A 383 36.76 -5.86 -11.81
N PRO A 384 36.23 -6.63 -10.83
CA PRO A 384 34.93 -7.29 -10.98
C PRO A 384 33.78 -6.31 -11.22
N TYR A 385 33.79 -5.15 -10.56
CA TYR A 385 32.77 -4.12 -10.74
C TYR A 385 32.88 -3.45 -12.11
N GLN A 386 34.10 -3.14 -12.55
CA GLN A 386 34.33 -2.62 -13.89
C GLN A 386 33.82 -3.58 -14.96
N MET A 387 34.14 -4.88 -14.85
CA MET A 387 33.66 -5.89 -15.79
C MET A 387 32.14 -6.02 -15.76
N LYS A 388 31.53 -5.96 -14.57
CA LYS A 388 30.07 -6.04 -14.45
C LYS A 388 29.38 -4.83 -15.09
N LEU A 389 29.88 -3.62 -14.86
CA LEU A 389 29.35 -2.40 -15.48
C LEU A 389 29.52 -2.43 -16.99
N ALA A 390 30.71 -2.80 -17.50
CA ALA A 390 30.94 -2.95 -18.93
C ALA A 390 30.01 -4.01 -19.57
N SER A 391 29.78 -5.13 -18.89
CA SER A 391 28.85 -6.16 -19.33
C SER A 391 27.42 -5.64 -19.45
N ILE A 392 26.97 -4.80 -18.51
CA ILE A 392 25.64 -4.16 -18.58
C ILE A 392 25.61 -3.13 -19.69
N ASP A 393 26.66 -2.32 -19.81
CA ASP A 393 26.78 -1.27 -20.83
C ASP A 393 26.70 -1.82 -22.26
N ASN A 394 27.32 -2.98 -22.49
CA ASN A 394 27.30 -3.71 -23.76
C ASN A 394 25.92 -4.27 -24.15
N MET A 395 24.95 -4.31 -23.23
CA MET A 395 23.57 -4.68 -23.56
C MET A 395 22.84 -3.55 -24.30
N ARG A 396 23.42 -2.35 -24.39
CA ARG A 396 22.83 -1.20 -25.07
C ARG A 396 23.06 -1.26 -26.58
N VAL A 397 22.06 -0.84 -27.33
CA VAL A 397 22.12 -0.60 -28.78
C VAL A 397 21.92 0.89 -29.00
N ASP A 398 22.85 1.55 -29.68
CA ASP A 398 22.87 3.01 -29.89
C ASP A 398 22.67 3.82 -28.59
N GLY A 399 23.30 3.35 -27.51
CA GLY A 399 23.23 3.97 -26.18
C GLY A 399 21.93 3.74 -25.40
N LYS A 400 21.06 2.83 -25.86
CA LYS A 400 19.74 2.55 -25.26
C LYS A 400 19.56 1.06 -24.96
N PHE A 401 18.90 0.73 -23.87
CA PHE A 401 18.36 -0.62 -23.66
C PHE A 401 17.07 -0.78 -24.45
N LEU A 402 16.94 -1.87 -25.21
CA LEU A 402 15.77 -2.18 -26.02
C LEU A 402 15.07 -3.43 -25.47
N ASP A 403 13.75 -3.51 -25.62
CA ASP A 403 13.00 -4.74 -25.39
C ASP A 403 13.13 -5.73 -26.57
N GLU A 404 12.41 -6.86 -26.47
CA GLU A 404 12.38 -7.92 -27.48
C GLU A 404 11.84 -7.46 -28.84
N ASP A 405 11.00 -6.41 -28.86
CA ASP A 405 10.46 -5.83 -30.09
C ASP A 405 11.36 -4.72 -30.68
N GLY A 406 12.49 -4.40 -30.02
CA GLY A 406 13.38 -3.31 -30.41
C GLY A 406 12.90 -1.92 -30.00
N SER A 407 11.91 -1.82 -29.13
CA SER A 407 11.38 -0.56 -28.59
C SER A 407 12.12 -0.14 -27.32
N ILE A 408 12.05 1.16 -26.99
CA ILE A 408 12.64 1.71 -25.77
C ILE A 408 11.65 1.51 -24.61
N PRO A 409 11.97 0.70 -23.59
CA PRO A 409 11.07 0.52 -22.45
C PRO A 409 11.04 1.76 -21.56
N GLU A 410 9.89 1.98 -20.90
CA GLU A 410 9.72 3.04 -19.92
C GLU A 410 10.67 2.88 -18.72
N GLY A 411 11.13 4.00 -18.18
CA GLY A 411 12.09 4.02 -17.06
C GLY A 411 13.56 3.92 -17.47
N GLN A 412 13.87 3.88 -18.78
CA GLN A 412 15.24 3.91 -19.33
C GLN A 412 16.12 4.98 -18.66
N GLY A 413 15.61 6.20 -18.49
CA GLY A 413 16.37 7.30 -17.88
C GLY A 413 16.84 7.02 -16.45
N ILE A 414 16.07 6.25 -15.68
CA ILE A 414 16.42 5.86 -14.30
C ILE A 414 17.56 4.85 -14.31
N VAL A 415 17.45 3.84 -15.19
CA VAL A 415 18.51 2.83 -15.35
C VAL A 415 19.80 3.46 -15.85
N MET A 416 19.72 4.40 -16.80
CA MET A 416 20.89 5.14 -17.29
C MET A 416 21.52 6.02 -16.20
N ALA A 417 20.71 6.73 -15.42
CA ALA A 417 21.20 7.53 -14.31
C ALA A 417 21.92 6.66 -13.26
N LEU A 418 21.34 5.49 -12.94
CA LEU A 418 21.94 4.54 -12.00
C LEU A 418 23.24 3.92 -12.54
N LEU A 419 23.29 3.61 -13.84
CA LEU A 419 24.50 3.13 -14.51
C LEU A 419 25.62 4.17 -14.45
N ASN A 420 25.30 5.43 -14.76
CA ASN A 420 26.23 6.55 -14.66
C ASN A 420 26.71 6.75 -13.22
N GLU A 421 25.80 6.74 -12.24
CA GLU A 421 26.15 6.83 -10.81
C GLU A 421 27.14 5.72 -10.41
N CYS A 422 26.94 4.49 -10.87
CA CYS A 422 27.89 3.40 -10.60
C CYS A 422 29.26 3.64 -11.22
N TYR A 423 29.32 4.17 -12.45
CA TYR A 423 30.57 4.53 -13.10
C TYR A 423 31.27 5.69 -12.38
N ASP A 424 30.53 6.70 -11.92
CA ASP A 424 31.05 7.84 -11.16
C ASP A 424 31.67 7.36 -9.84
N ILE A 425 30.96 6.54 -9.06
CA ILE A 425 31.51 5.96 -7.82
C ILE A 425 32.77 5.12 -8.12
N LEU A 426 32.73 4.30 -9.17
CA LEU A 426 33.89 3.50 -9.55
C LEU A 426 35.09 4.37 -9.97
N PHE A 427 34.85 5.47 -10.68
CA PHE A 427 35.90 6.39 -11.10
C PHE A 427 36.53 7.11 -9.90
N GLU A 428 35.71 7.54 -8.93
CA GLU A 428 36.20 8.10 -7.67
C GLU A 428 37.09 7.10 -6.92
N LEU A 429 36.65 5.84 -6.77
CA LEU A 429 37.45 4.80 -6.10
C LEU A 429 38.77 4.49 -6.84
N LYS A 430 38.78 4.61 -8.16
CA LYS A 430 39.99 4.42 -8.97
C LYS A 430 41.03 5.52 -8.76
N ALA A 431 40.59 6.73 -8.43
CA ALA A 431 41.51 7.83 -8.13
C ALA A 431 42.34 7.57 -6.86
N ASP A 432 41.85 6.71 -5.98
CA ASP A 432 42.50 6.29 -4.73
C ASP A 432 43.31 4.98 -4.88
N ILE A 433 43.54 4.49 -6.10
CA ILE A 433 44.40 3.34 -6.34
C ILE A 433 45.86 3.73 -6.13
N VAL A 434 46.59 2.90 -5.36
CA VAL A 434 48.05 2.97 -5.30
C VAL A 434 48.61 1.98 -6.30
N ASP A 435 49.38 2.45 -7.27
CA ASP A 435 50.09 1.57 -8.20
C ASP A 435 51.03 0.65 -7.42
N GLU A 436 50.80 -0.67 -7.51
CA GLU A 436 51.75 -1.67 -7.07
C GLU A 436 52.96 -1.60 -8.03
N ASN A 437 54.04 -0.94 -7.60
CA ASN A 437 55.34 -0.97 -8.28
C ASN A 437 55.94 -2.38 -8.34
#